data_AF-A0A9P6KZV3-F1
#
_entry.id   AF-A0A9P6KZV3-F1
#
_cell.length_a   1.000
_cell.length_b   1.000
_cell.length_c   1.000
_cell.angle_alpha   90.00
_cell.angle_beta   90.00
_cell.angle_gamma   90.00
#
_symmetry.space_group_name_H-M   'P 1'
#
loop_
_entity.id
_entity.type
_entity.pdbx_description
1 polymer ?
#
loop_
_entity_poly.entity_id
_entity_poly.type
_entity_poly.pdbx_seq_one_letter_code
_entity_poly.pdbx_strand_id
1 'polypeptide(L)'
;MNEDLLLKTIFKDSLSINTSEEGTLYRVQFKKKVFEFECSKLYPSEVPKIRSDLTEEQLQCVYGKAKDILNSPMIYDLVLACVKQDELDLNNTVSTSVIVDYEIGDAPRITAEQFFNWVKENQRKPNENNLRTGRSIFESGEDIKKT
;
A
#
# COMPACT_ATOMS: atom_id res chain seq x y z
N MET A 1 -12.80 -19.65 -6.09
CA MET A 1 -13.06 -18.46 -5.25
C MET A 1 -13.47 -17.37 -6.22
N ASN A 2 -14.71 -16.84 -6.13
CA ASN A 2 -15.24 -15.94 -7.17
C ASN A 2 -14.75 -14.51 -6.90
N GLU A 3 -13.87 -14.00 -7.78
CA GLU A 3 -13.33 -12.64 -7.73
C GLU A 3 -14.45 -11.58 -7.64
N ASP A 4 -15.53 -11.75 -8.40
CA ASP A 4 -16.69 -10.85 -8.44
C ASP A 4 -17.32 -10.63 -7.05
N LEU A 5 -17.41 -11.69 -6.24
CA LEU A 5 -18.02 -11.63 -4.93
C LEU A 5 -17.13 -10.86 -3.95
N LEU A 6 -15.82 -11.05 -4.06
CA LEU A 6 -14.83 -10.29 -3.29
C LEU A 6 -14.86 -8.81 -3.68
N LEU A 7 -14.85 -8.51 -4.98
CA LEU A 7 -14.89 -7.14 -5.48
C LEU A 7 -16.18 -6.42 -5.04
N LYS A 8 -17.35 -7.09 -5.14
CA LYS A 8 -18.61 -6.55 -4.62
C LYS A 8 -18.56 -6.29 -3.12
N THR A 9 -17.86 -7.11 -2.35
CA THR A 9 -17.72 -6.93 -0.90
C THR A 9 -16.83 -5.73 -0.56
N ILE A 10 -15.74 -5.55 -1.32
CA ILE A 10 -14.75 -4.50 -1.09
C ILE A 10 -15.28 -3.13 -1.54
N PHE A 11 -15.77 -3.06 -2.78
CA PHE A 11 -16.15 -1.78 -3.40
C PHE A 11 -17.64 -1.45 -3.26
N LYS A 12 -18.48 -2.43 -2.92
CA LYS A 12 -19.92 -2.25 -2.68
C LYS A 12 -20.59 -1.43 -3.79
N ASP A 13 -21.19 -0.29 -3.45
CA ASP A 13 -21.93 0.58 -4.37
C ASP A 13 -21.02 1.30 -5.38
N SER A 14 -19.70 1.30 -5.15
CA SER A 14 -18.72 1.91 -6.04
C SER A 14 -18.31 1.01 -7.22
N LEU A 15 -18.81 -0.22 -7.28
CA LEU A 15 -18.51 -1.18 -8.35
C LEU A 15 -19.77 -1.55 -9.14
N SER A 16 -19.68 -1.44 -10.46
CA SER A 16 -20.64 -2.01 -11.40
C SER A 16 -19.96 -3.11 -12.22
N ILE A 17 -20.58 -4.29 -12.26
CA ILE A 17 -20.09 -5.43 -13.06
C ILE A 17 -21.13 -5.73 -14.12
N ASN A 18 -20.75 -5.60 -15.39
CA ASN A 18 -21.58 -5.93 -16.53
C ASN A 18 -20.96 -7.14 -17.25
N THR A 19 -21.63 -8.29 -17.15
CA THR A 19 -21.22 -9.51 -17.86
C THR A 19 -21.99 -9.58 -19.19
N SER A 20 -21.28 -9.71 -20.30
CA SER A 20 -21.84 -9.87 -21.64
C SER A 20 -21.35 -11.16 -22.28
N GLU A 21 -21.88 -11.49 -23.46
CA GLU A 21 -21.39 -12.61 -24.25
C GLU A 21 -19.96 -12.41 -24.77
N GLU A 22 -19.39 -11.20 -24.73
CA GLU A 22 -18.04 -10.91 -25.22
C GLU A 22 -17.01 -10.91 -24.09
N GLY A 23 -17.44 -10.70 -22.84
CA GLY A 23 -16.54 -10.57 -21.70
C GLY A 23 -17.21 -10.01 -20.46
N THR A 24 -16.39 -9.55 -19.52
CA THR A 24 -16.87 -8.89 -18.29
C THR A 24 -16.28 -7.50 -18.20
N LEU A 25 -17.13 -6.50 -18.02
CA LEU A 25 -16.73 -5.11 -17.80
C LEU A 25 -16.90 -4.76 -16.31
N TYR A 26 -15.79 -4.43 -15.67
CA TYR A 26 -15.77 -3.91 -14.31
C TYR A 26 -15.60 -2.40 -14.35
N ARG A 27 -16.55 -1.67 -13.77
CA ARG A 27 -16.47 -0.21 -13.61
C ARG A 27 -16.37 0.11 -12.13
N VAL A 28 -15.26 0.70 -11.71
CA VAL A 28 -15.00 1.11 -10.33
C VAL A 28 -14.93 2.62 -10.27
N GLN A 29 -15.77 3.22 -9.44
CA GLN A 29 -15.70 4.64 -9.12
C GLN A 29 -14.91 4.83 -7.82
N PHE A 30 -13.82 5.59 -7.88
CA PHE A 30 -13.04 5.91 -6.69
C PHE A 30 -12.83 7.43 -6.62
N LYS A 31 -13.28 8.04 -5.52
CA LYS A 31 -13.34 9.51 -5.35
C LYS A 31 -14.11 10.14 -6.53
N LYS A 32 -13.44 10.94 -7.37
CA LYS A 32 -14.02 11.61 -8.55
C LYS A 32 -13.64 10.96 -9.89
N LYS A 33 -12.89 9.84 -9.85
CA LYS A 33 -12.40 9.15 -11.04
C LYS A 33 -13.15 7.84 -11.26
N VAL A 34 -13.21 7.43 -12.51
CA VAL A 34 -13.82 6.17 -12.93
C VAL A 34 -12.75 5.34 -13.64
N PHE A 35 -12.63 4.08 -13.21
CA PHE A 35 -11.73 3.09 -13.79
C PHE A 35 -12.57 1.98 -14.41
N GLU A 36 -12.33 1.69 -15.69
CA GLU A 36 -13.01 0.60 -16.40
C GLU A 36 -12.01 -0.47 -16.81
N PHE A 37 -12.36 -1.73 -16.54
CA PHE A 37 -11.56 -2.90 -16.86
C PHE A 37 -12.42 -3.84 -17.70
N GLU A 38 -12.05 -3.98 -18.98
CA GLU A 38 -12.73 -4.82 -19.94
C GLU A 38 -11.97 -6.14 -20.08
N CYS A 39 -12.50 -7.19 -19.44
CA CYS A 39 -11.97 -8.54 -19.49
C CYS A 39 -12.54 -9.29 -20.70
N SER A 40 -11.66 -9.89 -21.50
CA SER A 40 -12.06 -10.85 -22.53
C SER A 40 -12.48 -12.19 -21.90
N LYS A 41 -13.01 -13.11 -22.72
CA LYS A 41 -13.26 -14.51 -22.30
C LYS A 41 -12.01 -15.28 -21.89
N LEU A 42 -10.84 -14.81 -22.32
CA LEU A 42 -9.56 -15.46 -22.04
C LEU A 42 -8.98 -15.02 -20.70
N TYR A 43 -9.63 -14.07 -20.01
CA TYR A 43 -9.28 -13.72 -18.64
C TYR A 43 -9.38 -14.94 -17.71
N PRO A 44 -8.41 -15.15 -16.79
CA PRO A 44 -7.27 -14.29 -16.42
C PRO A 44 -5.97 -14.52 -17.20
N SER A 45 -5.98 -15.31 -18.28
CA SER A 45 -4.81 -15.55 -19.13
C SER A 45 -4.49 -14.40 -20.08
N GLU A 46 -5.39 -13.43 -20.22
CA GLU A 46 -5.18 -12.19 -20.96
C GLU A 46 -5.35 -10.99 -20.04
N VAL A 47 -4.52 -9.96 -20.24
CA VAL A 47 -4.61 -8.71 -19.49
C VAL A 47 -5.85 -7.94 -19.94
N PRO A 48 -6.72 -7.49 -19.01
CA PRO A 48 -7.89 -6.70 -19.36
C PRO A 48 -7.49 -5.35 -19.96
N LYS A 49 -8.34 -4.81 -20.85
CA LYS A 49 -8.17 -3.44 -21.34
C LYS A 49 -8.58 -2.46 -20.25
N ILE A 50 -7.71 -1.53 -19.93
CA ILE A 50 -7.91 -0.54 -18.88
C ILE A 50 -8.26 0.80 -19.54
N ARG A 51 -9.39 1.40 -19.16
CA ARG A 51 -9.75 2.78 -19.52
C ARG A 51 -9.84 3.61 -18.24
N SER A 52 -9.07 4.70 -18.21
CA SER A 52 -8.96 5.57 -17.03
C SER A 52 -8.43 6.93 -17.42
N ASP A 53 -8.62 7.92 -16.55
CA ASP A 53 -8.05 9.27 -16.69
C ASP A 53 -6.57 9.36 -16.25
N LEU A 54 -5.81 8.26 -16.34
CA LEU A 54 -4.38 8.20 -16.06
C LEU A 54 -3.55 8.58 -17.29
N THR A 55 -2.33 9.06 -17.09
CA THR A 55 -1.40 9.30 -18.22
C THR A 55 -0.94 7.98 -18.84
N GLU A 56 -0.45 8.04 -20.08
CA GLU A 56 0.04 6.87 -20.80
C GLU A 56 1.19 6.18 -20.04
N GLU A 57 2.09 6.94 -19.42
CA GLU A 57 3.22 6.40 -18.64
C GLU A 57 2.74 5.63 -17.40
N GLN A 58 1.74 6.18 -16.70
CA GLN A 58 1.13 5.54 -15.53
C GLN A 58 0.42 4.25 -15.95
N LEU A 59 -0.31 4.29 -17.08
CA LEU A 59 -1.03 3.16 -17.61
C LEU A 59 -0.07 2.03 -18.02
N GLN A 60 1.06 2.36 -18.65
CA GLN A 60 2.12 1.38 -18.97
C GLN A 60 2.67 0.69 -17.72
N CYS A 61 2.83 1.43 -16.61
CA CYS A 61 3.25 0.85 -15.34
C CYS A 61 2.21 -0.12 -14.77
N VAL A 62 0.91 0.18 -14.91
CA VAL A 62 -0.17 -0.72 -14.50
C VAL A 62 -0.19 -1.98 -15.38
N TYR A 63 -0.06 -1.84 -16.70
CA TYR A 63 0.04 -2.96 -17.64
C TYR A 63 1.27 -3.84 -17.38
N GLY A 64 2.39 -3.25 -16.94
CA GLY A 64 3.57 -4.00 -16.51
C GLY A 64 3.23 -4.97 -15.36
N LYS A 65 2.60 -4.46 -14.30
CA LYS A 65 2.17 -5.28 -13.16
C LYS A 65 1.14 -6.33 -13.56
N ALA A 66 0.24 -6.01 -14.47
CA ALA A 66 -0.77 -6.94 -14.98
C ALA A 66 -0.13 -8.17 -15.65
N LYS A 67 0.99 -7.98 -16.34
CA LYS A 67 1.73 -9.07 -17.00
C LYS A 67 2.39 -10.01 -15.98
N ASP A 68 2.84 -9.49 -14.85
CA ASP A 68 3.47 -10.29 -13.79
C ASP A 68 2.47 -11.21 -13.08
N ILE A 69 1.19 -10.85 -13.07
CA ILE A 69 0.09 -11.57 -12.40
C ILE A 69 -0.84 -12.33 -13.36
N LEU A 70 -0.38 -12.56 -14.60
CA LEU A 70 -1.10 -13.35 -15.59
C LEU A 70 -1.48 -14.73 -15.07
N ASN A 71 -2.64 -15.23 -15.50
CA ASN A 71 -3.26 -16.48 -15.05
C ASN A 71 -3.81 -16.46 -13.62
N SER A 72 -3.83 -15.30 -12.96
CA SER A 72 -4.49 -15.11 -11.66
C SER A 72 -5.53 -13.98 -11.72
N PRO A 73 -6.60 -14.04 -10.91
CA PRO A 73 -7.49 -12.92 -10.68
C PRO A 73 -6.71 -11.65 -10.31
N MET A 74 -6.88 -10.57 -11.06
CA MET A 74 -6.03 -9.38 -10.99
C MET A 74 -6.80 -8.05 -10.91
N ILE A 75 -8.13 -8.03 -11.02
CA ILE A 75 -8.90 -6.77 -11.06
C ILE A 75 -8.67 -5.93 -9.82
N TYR A 76 -8.66 -6.56 -8.64
CA TYR A 76 -8.38 -5.84 -7.39
C TYR A 76 -6.99 -5.19 -7.40
N ASP A 77 -5.95 -5.93 -7.81
CA ASP A 77 -4.58 -5.43 -7.88
C ASP A 77 -4.43 -4.30 -8.91
N LEU A 78 -5.13 -4.39 -10.04
CA LEU A 78 -5.16 -3.36 -11.07
C LEU A 78 -5.83 -2.08 -10.57
N VAL A 79 -6.97 -2.19 -9.88
CA VAL A 79 -7.62 -1.04 -9.25
C VAL A 79 -6.68 -0.38 -8.26
N LEU A 80 -6.01 -1.16 -7.40
CA LEU A 80 -5.06 -0.65 -6.44
C LEU A 80 -3.85 0.01 -7.12
N ALA A 81 -3.36 -0.56 -8.22
CA ALA A 81 -2.27 0.01 -9.00
C ALA A 81 -2.67 1.34 -9.64
N CYS A 82 -3.87 1.43 -10.22
CA CYS A 82 -4.42 2.67 -10.77
C CYS A 82 -4.55 3.75 -9.70
N VAL A 83 -5.12 3.44 -8.53
CA VAL A 83 -5.25 4.39 -7.42
C VAL A 83 -3.88 4.83 -6.91
N LYS A 84 -2.89 3.94 -6.81
CA LYS A 84 -1.53 4.31 -6.40
C LYS A 84 -0.86 5.23 -7.41
N GLN A 85 -1.01 4.98 -8.71
CA GLN A 85 -0.46 5.87 -9.73
C GLN A 85 -1.14 7.24 -9.71
N ASP A 86 -2.46 7.27 -9.51
CA ASP A 86 -3.23 8.50 -9.32
C ASP A 86 -2.76 9.31 -8.11
N GLU A 87 -2.49 8.65 -6.98
CA GLU A 87 -1.97 9.30 -5.77
C GLU A 87 -0.50 9.72 -5.91
N LEU A 88 0.32 8.98 -6.67
CA LEU A 88 1.71 9.36 -6.95
C LEU A 88 1.79 10.60 -7.85
N ASP A 89 0.75 10.91 -8.63
CA ASP A 89 0.64 12.12 -9.43
C ASP A 89 0.33 13.40 -8.61
N LEU A 90 0.53 13.35 -7.29
CA LEU A 90 0.57 14.51 -6.40
C LEU A 90 1.61 15.58 -6.82
N ASN A 91 2.50 15.26 -7.77
CA ASN A 91 3.42 16.21 -8.38
C ASN A 91 2.77 17.33 -9.21
N ASN A 92 1.45 17.29 -9.49
CA ASN A 92 0.82 18.35 -10.29
C ASN A 92 -0.19 19.24 -9.55
N THR A 93 -0.43 19.07 -8.24
CA THR A 93 -1.28 20.05 -7.51
C THR A 93 -0.90 20.39 -6.07
N VAL A 94 -0.04 19.64 -5.36
CA VAL A 94 0.38 20.05 -4.00
C VAL A 94 1.82 19.64 -3.71
N SER A 95 2.76 20.17 -4.50
CA SER A 95 4.12 20.43 -4.00
C SER A 95 4.11 21.72 -3.18
N THR A 96 3.22 21.84 -2.19
CA THR A 96 3.52 22.70 -1.05
C THR A 96 4.54 21.92 -0.25
N SER A 97 5.81 22.09 -0.62
CA SER A 97 6.90 21.82 0.31
C SER A 97 6.55 22.61 1.57
N VAL A 98 6.07 21.91 2.60
CA VAL A 98 6.03 22.48 3.94
C VAL A 98 7.49 22.51 4.36
N ILE A 99 8.19 23.55 3.92
CA ILE A 99 9.45 23.95 4.51
C ILE A 99 9.05 24.38 5.91
N VAL A 100 9.23 23.47 6.86
CA VAL A 100 9.15 23.83 8.27
C VAL A 100 10.44 24.61 8.54
N ASP A 101 10.40 25.90 8.22
CA ASP A 101 11.36 26.85 8.76
C ASP A 101 11.10 26.91 10.26
N TYR A 102 11.85 26.11 11.02
CA TYR A 102 12.00 26.38 12.43
C TYR A 102 12.71 27.73 12.51
N GLU A 103 11.97 28.78 12.85
CA GLU A 103 12.56 29.97 13.42
C GLU A 103 13.23 29.54 14.73
N ILE A 104 14.48 29.09 14.61
CA ILE A 104 15.40 28.99 15.74
C ILE A 104 15.69 30.44 16.10
N GLY A 105 14.71 31.11 16.74
CA GLY A 105 14.94 32.36 17.44
C GLY A 105 16.12 32.15 18.38
N ASP A 106 16.98 33.17 18.49
CA ASP A 106 18.34 33.33 19.06
C ASP A 106 18.81 32.36 20.18
N ALA A 107 18.48 31.08 20.04
CA ALA A 107 18.75 30.01 20.96
C ALA A 107 20.17 29.55 20.62
N PRO A 108 21.05 29.43 21.63
CA PRO A 108 22.41 29.02 21.40
C PRO A 108 22.43 27.69 20.67
N ARG A 109 22.93 27.71 19.42
CA ARG A 109 23.13 26.50 18.63
C ARG A 109 24.02 25.57 19.43
N ILE A 110 23.55 24.36 19.69
CA ILE A 110 24.40 23.32 20.27
C ILE A 110 25.61 23.14 19.37
N THR A 111 26.81 23.21 19.94
CA THR A 111 28.03 22.90 19.18
C THR A 111 28.09 21.40 18.93
N ALA A 112 28.82 20.99 17.89
CA ALA A 112 29.02 19.57 17.60
C ALA A 112 29.55 18.81 18.83
N GLU A 113 30.45 19.45 19.60
CA GLU A 113 31.00 18.88 20.84
C GLU A 113 29.94 18.67 21.93
N GLN A 114 29.01 19.60 22.10
CA GLN A 114 27.89 19.45 23.06
C GLN A 114 26.97 18.29 22.66
N PHE A 115 26.71 18.14 21.36
CA PHE A 115 25.95 17.01 20.84
C PHE A 115 26.66 15.67 21.11
N PHE A 116 27.95 15.56 20.82
CA PHE A 116 28.71 14.33 21.05
C PHE A 116 28.85 13.99 22.55
N ASN A 117 28.97 14.98 23.41
CA ASN A 117 28.96 14.78 24.87
C ASN A 117 27.61 14.25 25.35
N TRP A 118 26.50 14.83 24.88
CA TRP A 118 25.16 14.33 25.20
C TRP A 118 24.95 12.89 24.74
N VAL A 119 25.40 12.55 23.52
CA VAL A 119 25.34 11.17 23.01
C VAL A 119 26.15 10.22 23.88
N LYS A 120 27.35 10.60 24.32
CA LYS A 120 28.16 9.77 25.24
C LYS A 120 27.49 9.58 26.60
N GLU A 121 26.91 10.63 27.17
CA GLU A 121 26.26 10.57 28.49
C GLU A 121 24.93 9.78 28.47
N ASN A 122 24.22 9.80 27.34
CA ASN A 122 22.90 9.16 27.18
C ASN A 122 22.94 7.83 26.44
N GLN A 123 24.14 7.30 26.14
CA GLN A 123 24.27 5.90 25.73
C GLN A 123 23.80 5.01 26.88
N ARG A 124 22.59 4.46 26.74
CA ARG A 124 22.06 3.45 27.65
C ARG A 124 23.11 2.35 27.80
N LYS A 125 23.55 2.11 29.04
CA LYS A 125 24.38 0.94 29.35
C LYS A 125 23.67 -0.29 28.76
N PRO A 126 24.39 -1.19 28.07
CA PRO A 126 23.78 -2.43 27.63
C PRO A 126 23.21 -3.11 28.87
N ASN A 127 21.90 -3.29 28.89
CA ASN A 127 21.28 -4.15 29.90
C ASN A 127 21.85 -5.54 29.67
N GLU A 128 22.75 -5.99 30.54
CA GLU A 128 22.97 -7.41 30.78
C GLU A 128 21.70 -7.97 31.41
N ASN A 129 20.67 -8.20 30.59
CA ASN A 129 19.50 -8.96 31.00
C ASN A 129 19.28 -10.08 29.98
N ASN A 130 19.76 -11.25 30.40
CA ASN A 130 19.48 -12.60 29.91
C ASN A 130 18.44 -12.67 28.79
N LEU A 131 18.91 -13.05 27.59
CA LEU A 131 18.08 -13.43 26.47
C LEU A 131 17.12 -14.57 26.87
N ARG A 132 15.86 -14.23 27.16
CA ARG A 132 14.73 -15.11 26.82
C ARG A 132 14.33 -14.78 25.39
N THR A 133 14.75 -15.63 24.45
CA THR A 133 14.24 -15.60 23.08
C THR A 133 12.78 -16.07 23.06
N GLY A 134 12.01 -15.68 22.05
CA GLY A 134 10.58 -15.99 21.95
C GLY A 134 10.20 -17.49 22.02
N ARG A 135 11.18 -18.40 21.90
CA ARG A 135 11.02 -19.84 22.14
C ARG A 135 10.80 -20.19 23.62
N SER A 136 11.43 -19.47 24.55
CA SER A 136 11.38 -19.77 25.99
C SER A 136 10.00 -19.55 26.63
N ILE A 137 9.14 -18.80 25.96
CA ILE A 137 7.79 -18.44 26.43
C ILE A 137 6.83 -19.64 26.35
N PHE A 138 7.12 -20.61 25.47
CA PHE A 138 6.26 -21.77 25.23
C PHE A 138 6.75 -23.06 25.91
N GLU A 139 7.97 -23.06 26.45
CA GLU A 139 8.56 -24.22 27.14
C GLU A 139 8.37 -24.18 28.68
N SER A 140 7.92 -23.04 29.23
CA SER A 140 7.49 -22.97 30.64
C SER A 140 5.99 -23.24 30.75
N GLY A 141 5.59 -24.45 30.38
CA GLY A 141 4.32 -25.04 30.76
C GLY A 141 4.37 -25.41 32.24
N GLU A 142 4.16 -24.42 33.11
CA GLU A 142 3.95 -24.66 34.54
C GLU A 142 2.48 -25.04 34.76
N ASP A 143 2.29 -26.25 35.28
CA ASP A 143 1.03 -26.84 35.73
C ASP A 143 0.12 -25.83 36.43
N ILE A 144 -0.95 -25.42 35.74
CA ILE A 144 -2.12 -24.81 36.39
C ILE A 144 -2.84 -25.94 37.12
N LYS A 145 -2.40 -26.24 38.35
CA LYS A 145 -3.14 -27.10 39.28
C LYS A 145 -4.50 -26.46 39.55
N LYS A 146 -5.56 -27.11 39.04
CA LYS A 146 -6.91 -27.01 39.60
C LYS A 146 -6.87 -27.46 41.06
N THR A 147 -7.24 -26.60 42.01
CA THR A 147 -8.30 -26.85 43.00
C THR A 147 -8.71 -25.53 43.62
#